data_AF-A0A427Y3K3-F1
#
_entry.id   AF-A0A427Y3K3-F1
#
_cell.length_a   1.000
_cell.length_b   1.000
_cell.length_c   1.000
_cell.angle_alpha   90.00
_cell.angle_beta   90.00
_cell.angle_gamma   90.00
#
_symmetry.space_group_name_H-M   'P 1'
#
loop_
_entity.id
_entity.type
_entity.pdbx_description
1 polymer ?
#
loop_
_entity_poly.entity_id
_entity_poly.type
_entity_poly.pdbx_seq_one_letter_code
_entity_poly.pdbx_strand_id
1 'polypeptide(L)'
;MVKPNESGEINIQVVVRCRGALSKAITIETTPSASSTLGSFTTASSYGGSHAPSTKTYPFDKVFGPEADQTMVFREVAEGMLDEVLAGYNCTIFAYGQTGTGKT
;
A
#
# COMPACT_ATOMS: atom_id res chain seq x y z
N MET A 1 -4.76 36.10 -2.81
CA MET A 1 -5.90 35.35 -3.39
C MET A 1 -5.92 33.99 -2.74
N VAL A 2 -6.67 33.86 -1.63
CA VAL A 2 -6.76 32.64 -0.83
C VAL A 2 -7.72 31.69 -1.56
N LYS A 3 -7.24 30.50 -1.96
CA LYS A 3 -8.12 29.48 -2.53
C LYS A 3 -9.12 29.02 -1.46
N PRO A 4 -10.39 28.78 -1.81
CA PRO A 4 -11.38 28.30 -0.84
C PRO A 4 -10.92 26.94 -0.30
N ASN A 5 -11.05 26.76 1.02
CA ASN A 5 -10.87 25.46 1.66
C ASN A 5 -12.00 24.53 1.20
N GLU A 6 -11.71 23.67 0.22
CA GLU A 6 -12.39 22.38 0.11
C GLU A 6 -11.98 21.60 1.37
N SER A 7 -12.87 21.55 2.36
CA SER A 7 -12.75 20.62 3.48
C SER A 7 -13.01 19.21 2.94
N GLY A 8 -12.05 18.70 2.16
CA GLY A 8 -12.00 17.33 1.69
C GLY A 8 -11.72 16.43 2.89
N GLU A 9 -12.57 15.43 3.09
CA GLU A 9 -12.31 14.39 4.07
C GLU A 9 -11.05 13.63 3.65
N ILE A 10 -10.04 13.62 4.52
CA ILE A 10 -8.80 12.86 4.31
C ILE A 10 -8.96 11.51 5.01
N ASN A 11 -8.90 10.42 4.25
CA ASN A 11 -8.87 9.06 4.77
C ASN A 11 -7.43 8.62 5.05
N ILE A 12 -7.26 7.66 5.97
CA ILE A 12 -5.96 7.02 6.19
C ILE A 12 -5.59 6.21 4.95
N GLN A 13 -4.46 6.55 4.32
CA GLN A 13 -3.93 5.78 3.21
C GLN A 13 -3.24 4.52 3.71
N VAL A 14 -3.63 3.37 3.17
CA VAL A 14 -3.07 2.05 3.49
C VAL A 14 -2.39 1.48 2.27
N VAL A 15 -1.09 1.28 2.39
CA VAL A 15 -0.22 0.80 1.32
C VAL A 15 0.46 -0.50 1.74
N VAL A 16 0.57 -1.44 0.81
CA VAL A 16 1.27 -2.72 1.01
C VAL A 16 2.53 -2.77 0.18
N ARG A 17 3.62 -3.28 0.77
CA ARG A 17 4.84 -3.62 0.05
C ARG A 17 5.26 -5.05 0.33
N CYS A 18 5.44 -5.82 -0.73
CA CYS A 18 5.94 -7.19 -0.66
C CYS A 18 7.43 -7.22 -0.97
N ARG A 19 8.26 -7.72 -0.04
CA ARG A 19 9.71 -7.92 -0.23
C ARG A 19 10.04 -9.42 -0.25
N GLY A 20 10.99 -9.83 -1.10
CA GLY A 20 11.57 -11.17 -1.10
C GLY A 20 10.72 -12.29 -1.75
N ALA A 21 11.19 -13.52 -1.62
CA ALA A 21 10.67 -14.72 -2.31
C ALA A 21 9.31 -15.26 -1.82
N LEU A 22 8.57 -14.49 -1.00
CA LEU A 22 7.13 -14.72 -0.79
C LEU A 22 6.31 -14.45 -2.08
N SER A 23 6.96 -13.95 -3.14
CA SER A 23 6.41 -13.72 -4.47
C SER A 23 5.82 -14.95 -5.16
N LYS A 24 6.19 -16.19 -4.78
CA LYS A 24 5.62 -17.39 -5.43
C LYS A 24 4.14 -17.65 -5.10
N ALA A 25 3.58 -16.95 -4.11
CA ALA A 25 2.19 -17.10 -3.69
C ALA A 25 1.40 -15.77 -3.71
N ILE A 26 1.94 -14.72 -4.34
CA ILE A 26 1.37 -13.37 -4.35
C ILE A 26 1.14 -12.92 -5.80
N THR A 27 -0.12 -12.64 -6.14
CA THR A 27 -0.50 -11.97 -7.40
C THR A 27 -0.89 -10.53 -7.06
N ILE A 28 -0.25 -9.56 -7.72
CA ILE A 28 -0.59 -8.14 -7.64
C ILE A 28 -1.41 -7.81 -8.88
N GLU A 29 -2.64 -7.34 -8.67
CA GLU A 29 -3.52 -6.87 -9.74
C GLU A 29 -3.93 -5.42 -9.44
N THR A 30 -3.93 -4.57 -10.46
CA THR A 30 -4.44 -3.20 -10.34
C THR A 30 -5.82 -3.16 -10.98
N THR A 31 -6.85 -2.91 -10.18
CA THR A 31 -8.23 -2.84 -10.69
C THR A 31 -8.60 -1.36 -10.85
N PRO A 32 -8.82 -0.86 -12.07
CA PRO A 32 -9.30 0.51 -12.26
C PRO A 32 -10.75 0.61 -11.77
N SER A 33 -10.98 1.33 -10.67
CA SER A 33 -12.33 1.72 -10.23
C SER A 33 -12.59 3.19 -10.60
N ALA A 34 -13.85 3.53 -10.87
CA ALA A 34 -14.27 4.81 -11.45
C ALA A 34 -13.95 6.07 -10.62
N SER A 35 -13.43 5.91 -9.38
CA SER A 35 -13.08 7.03 -8.49
C SER A 35 -11.68 6.93 -7.87
N SER A 36 -10.97 5.80 -8.02
CA SER A 36 -9.60 5.60 -7.50
C SER A 36 -8.97 4.33 -8.08
N THR A 37 -7.65 4.35 -8.27
CA THR A 37 -6.88 3.16 -8.66
C THR A 37 -6.52 2.39 -7.38
N LEU A 38 -7.32 1.39 -7.00
CA LEU A 38 -6.95 0.50 -5.89
C LEU A 38 -5.99 -0.60 -6.38
N GLY A 39 -4.91 -0.78 -5.63
CA GLY A 39 -4.06 -1.96 -5.76
C GLY A 39 -4.69 -3.15 -5.04
N SER A 40 -4.59 -4.34 -5.62
CA SER A 40 -5.07 -5.57 -5.01
C SER A 40 -3.92 -6.50 -4.66
N PHE A 41 -3.94 -7.02 -3.44
CA PHE A 41 -2.99 -8.00 -2.94
C PHE A 41 -3.71 -9.33 -2.74
N THR A 42 -3.26 -10.37 -3.44
CA THR A 42 -3.81 -11.71 -3.32
C THR A 42 -2.85 -12.65 -2.60
N THR A 43 -3.33 -13.34 -1.56
CA THR A 43 -2.61 -14.41 -0.85
C THR A 43 -3.13 -15.78 -1.28
N ALA A 44 -2.23 -16.70 -1.60
CA ALA A 44 -2.54 -18.12 -1.68
C ALA A 44 -2.00 -18.82 -0.43
N SER A 45 -2.88 -19.48 0.33
CA SER A 45 -2.48 -20.30 1.47
C SER A 45 -2.59 -21.78 1.12
N SER A 46 -1.47 -22.50 1.21
CA SER A 46 -1.44 -23.96 1.27
C SER A 46 -1.15 -24.35 2.72
N TYR A 47 -2.17 -24.43 3.55
CA TYR A 47 -2.03 -25.11 4.84
C TYR A 47 -1.79 -26.59 4.56
N GLY A 48 -0.67 -27.14 5.05
CA GLY A 48 -0.29 -28.54 4.86
C GLY A 48 -1.39 -29.49 5.33
N GLY A 49 -2.21 -29.96 4.39
CA GLY A 49 -3.38 -30.79 4.61
C GLY A 49 -4.15 -30.95 3.29
N SER A 50 -5.11 -31.88 3.25
CA SER A 50 -5.96 -32.22 2.08
C SER A 50 -6.98 -31.12 1.69
N HIS A 51 -6.77 -29.87 2.11
CA HIS A 51 -7.63 -28.75 1.73
C HIS A 51 -7.09 -28.08 0.46
N ALA A 52 -8.01 -27.81 -0.48
CA ALA A 52 -7.70 -27.04 -1.68
C ALA A 52 -7.10 -25.67 -1.29
N PRO A 53 -6.12 -25.17 -2.07
CA PRO A 53 -5.51 -23.87 -1.82
C PRO A 53 -6.59 -22.79 -1.73
N SER A 54 -6.61 -22.04 -0.64
CA SER A 54 -7.55 -20.93 -0.47
C SER A 54 -6.88 -19.62 -0.84
N THR A 55 -7.53 -18.89 -1.75
CA THR A 55 -7.06 -17.60 -2.24
C THR A 55 -7.89 -16.50 -1.59
N LYS A 56 -7.22 -15.46 -1.06
CA LYS A 56 -7.89 -14.27 -0.51
C LYS A 56 -7.29 -13.01 -1.12
N THR A 57 -8.16 -12.10 -1.51
CA THR A 57 -7.81 -10.84 -2.19
C THR A 57 -8.21 -9.66 -1.32
N TYR A 58 -7.30 -8.71 -1.15
CA TYR A 58 -7.46 -7.56 -0.27
C TYR A 58 -7.19 -6.25 -1.04
N PRO A 59 -8.12 -5.28 -0.98
CA PRO A 59 -7.92 -3.96 -1.60
C PRO A 59 -7.07 -3.05 -0.72
N PHE A 60 -6.21 -2.26 -1.36
CA PHE A 60 -5.39 -1.23 -0.74
C PHE A 60 -5.30 -0.01 -1.65
N ASP A 61 -4.91 1.15 -1.11
CA ASP A 61 -4.67 2.34 -1.92
C ASP A 61 -3.51 2.10 -2.90
N LYS A 62 -2.52 1.31 -2.48
CA LYS A 62 -1.39 0.92 -3.33
C LYS A 62 -0.76 -0.40 -2.90
N VAL A 63 -0.26 -1.15 -3.89
CA VAL A 63 0.47 -2.41 -3.68
C VAL A 63 1.78 -2.36 -4.46
N PHE A 64 2.88 -2.54 -3.75
CA PHE A 64 4.24 -2.58 -4.29
C PHE A 64 4.77 -4.01 -4.31
N GLY A 65 5.25 -4.46 -5.46
CA GLY A 65 5.91 -5.76 -5.60
C GLY A 65 7.39 -5.73 -5.20
N PRO A 66 8.07 -6.90 -5.31
CA PRO A 66 9.48 -7.05 -4.97
C PRO A 66 10.42 -6.15 -5.76
N GLU A 67 10.01 -5.71 -6.94
CA GLU A 67 10.72 -4.80 -7.84
C GLU A 67 10.72 -3.34 -7.38
N ALA A 68 9.82 -2.95 -6.46
CA ALA A 68 9.73 -1.58 -5.97
C ALA A 68 10.94 -1.23 -5.08
N ASP A 69 11.75 -0.29 -5.56
CA ASP A 69 12.86 0.28 -4.81
C ASP A 69 12.38 1.31 -3.75
N GLN A 70 13.31 1.78 -2.91
CA GLN A 70 12.97 2.74 -1.86
C GLN A 70 12.56 4.11 -2.41
N THR A 71 13.14 4.51 -3.53
CA THR A 71 12.87 5.79 -4.16
C THR A 71 11.43 5.84 -4.67
N MET A 72 10.97 4.77 -5.32
CA MET A 72 9.60 4.61 -5.79
C MET A 72 8.60 4.68 -4.63
N VAL A 73 8.84 3.92 -3.55
CA VAL A 73 7.95 3.93 -2.38
C VAL A 73 7.91 5.31 -1.71
N PHE A 74 9.05 5.97 -1.56
CA PHE A 74 9.11 7.33 -0.99
C PHE A 74 8.33 8.32 -1.85
N ARG A 75 8.58 8.32 -3.17
CA ARG A 75 7.96 9.25 -4.11
C ARG A 75 6.44 9.14 -4.10
N GLU A 76 5.92 7.92 -4.03
CA GLU A 76 4.49 7.69 -4.19
C GLU A 76 3.70 7.68 -2.88
N VAL A 77 4.37 7.61 -1.72
CA VAL A 77 3.71 7.61 -0.40
C VAL A 77 4.01 8.87 0.39
N ALA A 78 5.28 9.27 0.47
CA ALA A 78 5.73 10.31 1.38
C ALA A 78 5.85 11.70 0.73
N GLU A 79 6.11 11.79 -0.57
CA GLU A 79 6.38 13.08 -1.25
C GLU A 79 5.21 14.06 -1.08
N GLY A 80 3.96 13.63 -1.32
CA GLY A 80 2.79 14.49 -1.13
C GLY A 80 2.56 14.91 0.32
N MET A 81 2.95 14.08 1.29
CA MET A 81 2.84 14.43 2.71
C MET A 81 3.83 15.53 3.12
N LEU A 82 4.93 15.74 2.38
CA LEU A 82 5.86 16.83 2.67
C LEU A 82 5.22 18.19 2.42
N ASP A 83 4.41 18.33 1.38
CA ASP A 83 3.67 19.57 1.09
C ASP A 83 2.65 19.86 2.21
N GLU A 84 2.00 18.82 2.73
CA GLU A 84 1.09 18.95 3.88
C GLU A 84 1.83 19.38 5.16
N VAL A 85 2.98 18.78 5.45
CA VAL A 85 3.83 19.20 6.59
C VAL A 85 4.25 20.66 6.44
N LEU A 86 4.67 21.08 5.24
CA LEU A 86 5.07 22.48 4.97
C LEU A 86 3.90 23.46 5.07
N ALA A 87 2.68 23.00 4.79
CA ALA A 87 1.46 23.77 4.99
C ALA A 87 0.99 23.80 6.47
N GLY A 88 1.69 23.09 7.38
CA GLY A 88 1.42 23.09 8.81
C GLY A 88 0.49 21.97 9.28
N TYR A 89 0.27 20.93 8.47
CA TYR A 89 -0.50 19.75 8.87
C TYR A 89 0.36 18.71 9.58
N ASN A 90 -0.26 17.96 10.49
CA ASN A 90 0.38 16.84 11.16
C ASN A 90 0.28 15.58 10.29
N CYS A 91 1.41 15.10 9.79
CA CYS A 91 1.50 13.89 8.99
C CYS A 91 2.14 12.76 9.82
N THR A 92 1.65 11.53 9.70
CA THR A 92 2.20 10.36 10.42
C THR A 92 2.24 9.16 9.50
N ILE A 93 3.39 8.47 9.45
CA ILE A 93 3.58 7.23 8.68
C ILE A 93 3.97 6.12 9.65
N PHE A 94 3.25 4.99 9.57
CA PHE A 94 3.60 3.77 10.29
C PHE A 94 4.02 2.68 9.30
N ALA A 95 5.18 2.07 9.54
CA ALA A 95 5.54 0.82 8.88
C ALA A 95 5.11 -0.36 9.76
N TYR A 96 4.24 -1.23 9.24
CA TYR A 96 3.71 -2.40 9.97
C TYR A 96 3.98 -3.70 9.22
N GLY A 97 4.22 -4.78 9.97
CA GLY A 97 4.54 -6.10 9.42
C GLY A 97 5.38 -6.97 10.37
N GLN A 98 5.54 -8.25 10.04
CA GLN A 98 6.36 -9.19 10.81
C GLN A 98 7.84 -8.76 10.89
N THR A 99 8.59 -9.24 11.88
CA THR A 99 10.06 -9.08 11.92
C THR A 99 10.71 -9.58 10.62
N GLY A 100 11.67 -8.82 10.08
CA GLY A 100 12.36 -9.17 8.83
C GLY A 100 11.67 -8.74 7.53
N THR A 101 10.50 -8.10 7.57
CA THR A 101 9.78 -7.66 6.35
C THR A 101 10.21 -6.31 5.78
N GLY A 102 11.30 -5.72 6.30
CA GLY A 102 11.85 -4.45 5.79
C GLY A 102 11.10 -3.19 6.21
N LYS A 103 10.64 -3.13 7.47
CA LYS A 103 10.14 -1.90 8.12
C LYS A 103 11.25 -0.90 8.44
N THR A 104 12.48 -1.40 8.62
CA THR A 104 13.73 -0.66 8.82
C THR A 104 14.59 -0.87 7.58
#